data_AF-A0A0S4UDS9-F1
#
_entry.id   AF-A0A0S4UDS9-F1
#
_cell.length_a   1.000
_cell.length_b   1.000
_cell.length_c   1.000
_cell.angle_alpha   90.00
_cell.angle_beta   90.00
_cell.angle_gamma   90.00
#
_symmetry.space_group_name_H-M   'P 1'
#
loop_
_entity.id
_entity.type
_entity.pdbx_description
1 polymer ?
#
loop_
_entity_poly.entity_id
_entity_poly.type
_entity_poly.pdbx_seq_one_letter_code
_entity_poly.pdbx_strand_id
1 'polypeptide(L)'
;MCELTLRQRFWAIRVAGGLFAALSLQSCASAGDETAGGIAAAKAKQLETARQQARAPFSAGEIATREVRPTTLRDSGQPDTIGYLRHVDFRFDGGVGFLVNQLTLRLVPRRPGDPVWLDDVSSYALQPVSGTVRVTADHMAALFNTVVFARGPGNDPPLRRFAFALDDSTLTMHAEMRRRGAWVSIELRGPDMQRDPQTLVFHPNDVKVHGQDAGPLLDAAHIERADLLPVSTPAVQLIGSEIVMHVPALFPPPAIQLKLTAIRVAHDDLAMQFGDGAPPLPPLANTADARRPFILFRGGDVRFMRSMPMNTRIDIVVADPARPFVFNLYHYRREAAARGITRMDADGTLRVDLAPVPAVQ
;
A
#
# COMPACT_ATOMS: atom_id res chain seq x y z
N MET A 1 -28.66 -109.89 13.85
CA MET A 1 -27.49 -110.79 13.80
C MET A 1 -26.30 -109.97 13.31
N CYS A 2 -25.20 -110.04 14.06
CA CYS A 2 -23.87 -109.41 13.89
C CYS A 2 -23.84 -107.86 13.96
N GLU A 3 -23.39 -107.23 15.05
CA GLU A 3 -22.00 -107.16 15.57
C GLU A 3 -20.96 -106.78 14.51
N LEU A 4 -20.23 -105.67 14.68
CA LEU A 4 -19.00 -105.67 15.47
C LEU A 4 -18.46 -104.26 15.77
N THR A 5 -17.71 -104.24 16.85
CA THR A 5 -17.02 -103.20 17.59
C THR A 5 -15.71 -102.73 16.92
N LEU A 6 -15.25 -101.50 17.20
CA LEU A 6 -13.99 -101.23 17.94
C LEU A 6 -13.67 -99.71 18.05
N ARG A 7 -13.45 -99.28 19.31
CA ARG A 7 -12.35 -98.46 19.88
C ARG A 7 -11.42 -97.66 18.92
N GLN A 8 -10.79 -96.52 19.27
CA GLN A 8 -10.80 -95.54 20.37
C GLN A 8 -9.60 -94.57 20.09
N ARG A 9 -9.68 -93.32 20.57
CA ARG A 9 -8.58 -92.38 20.97
C ARG A 9 -7.99 -91.36 19.95
N PHE A 10 -8.42 -90.11 20.20
CA PHE A 10 -7.68 -88.84 20.38
C PHE A 10 -6.76 -88.30 19.27
N TRP A 11 -7.20 -87.22 18.63
CA TRP A 11 -6.55 -85.91 18.77
C TRP A 11 -7.53 -84.76 18.46
N ALA A 12 -7.41 -83.66 19.19
CA ALA A 12 -8.29 -82.50 19.11
C ALA A 12 -7.82 -81.51 18.03
N ILE A 13 -8.77 -80.83 17.38
CA ILE A 13 -8.72 -79.39 17.04
C ILE A 13 -10.16 -78.94 16.73
N ARG A 14 -10.55 -77.83 17.35
CA ARG A 14 -11.89 -77.23 17.33
C ARG A 14 -12.20 -76.60 15.97
N VAL A 15 -13.34 -76.97 15.37
CA VAL A 15 -14.06 -76.14 14.39
C VAL A 15 -15.56 -76.22 14.73
N ALA A 16 -16.11 -75.13 15.26
CA ALA A 16 -17.55 -74.86 15.23
C ALA A 16 -17.75 -73.85 14.08
N GLY A 17 -18.65 -74.02 13.11
CA GLY A 17 -19.91 -74.74 13.12
C GLY A 17 -21.04 -73.74 13.37
N GLY A 18 -21.64 -73.23 12.29
CA GLY A 18 -22.77 -72.30 12.35
C GLY A 18 -23.25 -71.85 10.97
N LEU A 19 -23.95 -72.76 10.28
CA LEU A 19 -24.82 -72.48 9.13
C LEU A 19 -25.86 -71.39 9.47
N PHE A 20 -26.25 -70.52 8.51
CA PHE A 20 -27.63 -70.46 7.98
C PHE A 20 -27.83 -69.30 6.97
N ALA A 21 -28.49 -69.64 5.85
CA ALA A 21 -29.27 -68.81 4.92
C ALA A 21 -28.54 -67.74 4.08
N ALA A 22 -28.01 -68.18 2.93
CA ALA A 22 -27.82 -67.32 1.76
C ALA A 22 -29.16 -67.08 1.06
N LEU A 23 -29.81 -65.94 1.37
CA LEU A 23 -30.88 -65.38 0.56
C LEU A 23 -30.24 -64.57 -0.58
N SER A 24 -30.27 -65.16 -1.77
CA SER A 24 -30.08 -64.49 -3.04
C SER A 24 -31.16 -63.42 -3.21
N LEU A 25 -30.78 -62.14 -3.05
CA LEU A 25 -31.45 -61.04 -3.71
C LEU A 25 -30.55 -60.59 -4.86
N GLN A 26 -31.01 -61.00 -6.04
CA GLN A 26 -30.47 -60.60 -7.33
C GLN A 26 -30.35 -59.08 -7.39
N SER A 27 -29.17 -58.66 -7.84
CA SER A 27 -28.89 -57.36 -8.41
C SER A 27 -30.03 -56.92 -9.33
N CYS A 28 -30.85 -55.99 -8.84
CA CYS A 28 -31.54 -55.04 -9.71
C CYS A 28 -30.55 -53.91 -9.95
N ALA A 29 -29.56 -54.16 -10.81
CA ALA A 29 -28.86 -53.12 -11.53
C ALA A 29 -29.91 -52.41 -12.39
N SER A 30 -30.55 -51.40 -11.80
CA SER A 30 -31.36 -50.45 -12.55
C SER A 30 -30.41 -49.68 -13.48
N ALA A 31 -30.77 -49.64 -14.76
CA ALA A 31 -30.08 -48.95 -15.83
C ALA A 31 -30.12 -47.42 -15.66
N GLY A 32 -29.48 -46.92 -14.59
CA GLY A 32 -29.30 -45.49 -14.30
C GLY A 32 -27.91 -45.12 -13.80
N ASP A 33 -27.04 -46.11 -13.56
CA ASP A 33 -25.77 -45.91 -12.85
C ASP A 33 -24.61 -45.43 -13.77
N GLU A 34 -24.63 -45.76 -15.06
CA GLU A 34 -23.63 -45.23 -16.02
C GLU A 34 -23.80 -43.73 -16.26
N THR A 35 -25.05 -43.24 -16.31
CA THR A 35 -25.36 -41.81 -16.40
C THR A 35 -25.10 -41.07 -15.08
N ALA A 36 -25.37 -41.70 -13.94
CA ALA A 36 -25.13 -41.09 -12.62
C ALA A 36 -23.63 -40.94 -12.31
N GLY A 37 -22.81 -41.94 -12.66
CA GLY A 37 -21.35 -41.88 -12.57
C GLY A 37 -20.74 -40.81 -13.48
N GLY A 38 -21.27 -40.65 -14.70
CA GLY A 38 -20.87 -39.60 -15.64
C GLY A 38 -21.20 -38.18 -15.15
N ILE A 39 -22.40 -37.97 -14.59
CA ILE A 39 -22.80 -36.67 -14.02
C ILE A 39 -21.97 -36.33 -12.79
N ALA A 40 -21.74 -37.28 -11.89
CA ALA A 40 -20.93 -37.08 -10.69
C ALA A 40 -19.48 -36.70 -11.05
N ALA A 41 -18.86 -37.41 -12.01
CA ALA A 41 -17.52 -37.10 -12.50
C ALA A 41 -17.45 -35.72 -13.19
N ALA A 42 -18.45 -35.38 -14.00
CA ALA A 42 -18.53 -34.07 -14.65
C ALA A 42 -18.68 -32.93 -13.62
N LYS A 43 -19.50 -33.12 -12.59
CA LYS A 43 -19.66 -32.16 -11.49
C LYS A 43 -18.41 -32.03 -10.63
N ALA A 44 -17.70 -33.13 -10.37
CA ALA A 44 -16.42 -33.12 -9.67
C ALA A 44 -15.36 -32.34 -10.45
N LYS A 45 -15.26 -32.56 -11.77
CA LYS A 45 -14.36 -31.81 -12.66
C LYS A 45 -14.73 -30.32 -12.72
N GLN A 46 -16.03 -30.00 -12.80
CA GLN A 46 -16.54 -28.63 -12.77
C GLN A 46 -16.18 -27.93 -11.45
N LEU A 47 -16.37 -28.62 -10.32
CA LEU A 47 -16.00 -28.13 -9.00
C LEU A 47 -14.50 -27.90 -8.87
N GLU A 48 -13.68 -28.82 -9.37
CA GLU A 48 -12.22 -28.66 -9.32
C GLU A 48 -11.75 -27.52 -10.21
N THR A 49 -12.34 -27.35 -11.39
CA THR A 49 -12.07 -26.20 -12.27
C THR A 49 -12.47 -24.89 -11.58
N ALA A 50 -13.64 -24.84 -10.94
CA ALA A 50 -14.09 -23.66 -10.20
C ALA A 50 -13.18 -23.35 -9.00
N ARG A 51 -12.69 -24.38 -8.29
CA ARG A 51 -11.71 -24.23 -7.20
C ARG A 51 -10.36 -23.72 -7.69
N GLN A 52 -9.87 -24.24 -8.82
CA GLN A 52 -8.63 -23.78 -9.44
C GLN A 52 -8.76 -22.32 -9.87
N GLN A 53 -9.87 -21.93 -10.50
CA GLN A 53 -10.15 -20.54 -10.86
C GLN A 53 -10.23 -19.62 -9.63
N ALA A 54 -10.86 -20.08 -8.54
CA ALA A 54 -10.97 -19.31 -7.31
C ALA A 54 -9.63 -19.15 -6.55
N ARG A 55 -8.70 -20.11 -6.72
CA ARG A 55 -7.38 -20.13 -6.05
C ARG A 55 -6.25 -19.59 -6.92
N ALA A 56 -6.47 -19.44 -8.22
CA ALA A 56 -5.44 -18.96 -9.14
C ALA A 56 -4.95 -17.60 -8.65
N PRO A 57 -3.63 -17.40 -8.48
CA PRO A 57 -3.09 -16.09 -8.13
C PRO A 57 -3.55 -15.07 -9.16
N PHE A 58 -3.66 -13.81 -8.76
CA PHE A 58 -4.08 -12.76 -9.67
C PHE A 58 -3.17 -12.80 -10.88
N SER A 59 -3.79 -13.08 -12.03
CA SER A 59 -3.13 -12.98 -13.31
C SER A 59 -3.98 -12.19 -14.29
N ALA A 60 -3.34 -11.25 -14.96
CA ALA A 60 -3.91 -10.44 -16.02
C ALA A 60 -2.82 -10.21 -17.07
N GLY A 61 -2.91 -10.90 -18.21
CA GLY A 61 -1.80 -10.95 -19.17
C GLY A 61 -0.57 -11.61 -18.53
N GLU A 62 0.60 -10.96 -18.63
CA GLU A 62 1.85 -11.41 -18.00
C GLU A 62 1.93 -11.08 -16.50
N ILE A 63 0.91 -10.42 -15.93
CA ILE A 63 0.89 -10.11 -14.51
C ILE A 63 0.66 -11.42 -13.74
N ALA A 64 1.51 -11.73 -12.78
CA ALA A 64 1.29 -12.79 -11.81
C ALA A 64 1.87 -12.36 -10.46
N THR A 65 1.06 -12.40 -9.42
CA THR A 65 1.59 -12.24 -8.06
C THR A 65 2.25 -13.54 -7.60
N ARG A 66 3.28 -13.41 -6.76
CA ARG A 66 4.04 -14.56 -6.27
C ARG A 66 3.35 -15.17 -5.06
N GLU A 67 2.84 -16.39 -5.21
CA GLU A 67 2.49 -17.24 -4.07
C GLU A 67 3.78 -17.67 -3.35
N VAL A 68 3.87 -17.38 -2.06
CA VAL A 68 5.06 -17.73 -1.23
C VAL A 68 4.70 -18.74 -0.14
N ARG A 69 3.41 -18.81 0.24
CA ARG A 69 2.84 -19.77 1.18
C ARG A 69 1.61 -20.42 0.53
N PRO A 70 1.20 -21.63 0.95
CA PRO A 70 -0.01 -22.25 0.41
C PRO A 70 -1.27 -21.41 0.66
N THR A 71 -2.08 -21.22 -0.37
CA THR A 71 -3.41 -20.59 -0.25
C THR A 71 -4.30 -21.33 0.75
N THR A 72 -4.99 -20.60 1.62
CA THR A 72 -5.93 -21.12 2.62
C THR A 72 -7.34 -20.52 2.46
N LEU A 73 -8.30 -20.96 3.27
CA LEU A 73 -9.62 -20.32 3.34
C LEU A 73 -9.61 -18.90 3.94
N ARG A 74 -8.49 -18.42 4.47
CA ARG A 74 -8.39 -17.13 5.16
C ARG A 74 -7.36 -16.19 4.55
N ASP A 75 -6.48 -16.68 3.69
CA ASP A 75 -5.31 -15.97 3.20
C ASP A 75 -4.86 -16.55 1.85
N SER A 76 -4.46 -15.68 0.91
CA SER A 76 -4.03 -16.04 -0.45
C SER A 76 -2.61 -16.58 -0.54
N GLY A 77 -1.87 -16.64 0.58
CA GLY A 77 -0.48 -17.10 0.60
C GLY A 77 0.53 -16.13 -0.04
N GLN A 78 0.05 -14.97 -0.49
CA GLN A 78 0.88 -13.93 -1.09
C GLN A 78 1.47 -13.01 -0.01
N PRO A 79 2.68 -12.49 -0.20
CA PRO A 79 3.37 -11.69 0.82
C PRO A 79 2.98 -10.21 0.80
N ASP A 80 2.41 -9.72 -0.30
CA ASP A 80 2.11 -8.32 -0.53
C ASP A 80 0.93 -8.14 -1.49
N THR A 81 0.40 -6.92 -1.51
CA THR A 81 -0.55 -6.45 -2.53
C THR A 81 0.15 -5.46 -3.43
N ILE A 82 -0.07 -5.54 -4.74
CA ILE A 82 0.46 -4.55 -5.68
C ILE A 82 -0.55 -3.41 -5.85
N GLY A 83 -0.08 -2.17 -5.69
CA GLY A 83 -0.82 -0.95 -5.96
C GLY A 83 -0.35 -0.26 -7.24
N TYR A 84 -1.30 0.16 -8.08
CA TYR A 84 -1.06 1.02 -9.24
C TYR A 84 -1.88 2.29 -9.10
N LEU A 85 -1.22 3.44 -9.10
CA LEU A 85 -1.85 4.75 -8.99
C LEU A 85 -1.51 5.57 -10.22
N ARG A 86 -2.49 6.33 -10.70
CA ARG A 86 -2.30 7.17 -11.88
C ARG A 86 -3.15 8.43 -11.82
N HIS A 87 -2.52 9.58 -12.06
CA HIS A 87 -3.15 10.91 -12.01
C HIS A 87 -3.98 11.13 -10.74
N VAL A 88 -3.40 10.81 -9.57
CA VAL A 88 -4.08 10.90 -8.26
C VAL A 88 -3.40 11.95 -7.40
N ASP A 89 -4.16 12.89 -6.86
CA ASP A 89 -3.75 13.67 -5.69
C ASP A 89 -3.93 12.78 -4.46
N PHE A 90 -2.85 12.07 -4.11
CA PHE A 90 -2.83 11.12 -3.01
C PHE A 90 -2.45 11.84 -1.73
N ARG A 91 -3.33 11.78 -0.72
CA ARG A 91 -3.14 12.43 0.57
C ARG A 91 -3.21 11.41 1.68
N PHE A 92 -2.37 11.56 2.70
CA PHE A 92 -2.49 10.81 3.94
C PHE A 92 -3.61 11.39 4.78
N ASP A 93 -3.49 12.67 5.11
CA ASP A 93 -4.45 13.47 5.85
C ASP A 93 -4.34 14.95 5.45
N GLY A 94 -5.47 15.67 5.46
CA GLY A 94 -5.52 17.08 5.10
C GLY A 94 -4.85 17.39 3.75
N GLY A 95 -3.79 18.19 3.79
CA GLY A 95 -2.95 18.53 2.63
C GLY A 95 -1.66 17.71 2.51
N VAL A 96 -1.36 16.81 3.44
CA VAL A 96 -0.11 16.01 3.44
C VAL A 96 -0.23 14.93 2.38
N GLY A 97 0.57 15.01 1.32
CA GLY A 97 0.41 14.13 0.16
C GLY A 97 1.36 14.41 -0.98
N PHE A 98 1.03 13.85 -2.14
CA PHE A 98 1.76 14.05 -3.39
C PHE A 98 0.83 13.83 -4.60
N LEU A 99 1.13 14.53 -5.68
CA LEU A 99 0.49 14.33 -6.97
C LEU A 99 1.16 13.16 -7.70
N VAL A 100 0.46 12.05 -7.80
CA VAL A 100 0.91 10.88 -8.55
C VAL A 100 0.66 11.10 -10.03
N ASN A 101 1.75 11.13 -10.81
CA ASN A 101 1.62 10.99 -12.27
C ASN A 101 1.36 9.52 -12.60
N GLN A 102 2.30 8.65 -12.21
CA GLN A 102 2.16 7.19 -12.25
C GLN A 102 3.02 6.59 -11.15
N LEU A 103 2.46 5.71 -10.34
CA LEU A 103 3.17 5.05 -9.24
C LEU A 103 2.76 3.59 -9.15
N THR A 104 3.77 2.74 -9.07
CA THR A 104 3.65 1.33 -8.79
C THR A 104 4.31 1.05 -7.45
N LEU A 105 3.60 0.40 -6.53
CA LEU A 105 4.10 0.10 -5.20
C LEU A 105 3.65 -1.27 -4.70
N ARG A 106 4.37 -1.79 -3.71
CA ARG A 106 3.90 -2.91 -2.88
C ARG A 106 3.33 -2.38 -1.58
N LEU A 107 2.22 -2.95 -1.16
CA LEU A 107 1.66 -2.79 0.17
C LEU A 107 2.00 -4.06 0.93
N VAL A 108 2.90 -3.94 1.89
CA VAL A 108 3.49 -5.08 2.60
C VAL A 108 2.94 -5.12 4.03
N PRO A 109 2.14 -6.14 4.39
CA PRO A 109 1.70 -6.35 5.76
C PRO A 109 2.88 -6.46 6.73
N ARG A 110 2.71 -6.00 7.96
CA ARG A 110 3.74 -6.10 9.00
C ARG A 110 4.02 -7.55 9.42
N ARG A 111 3.04 -8.44 9.27
CA ARG A 111 3.18 -9.87 9.59
C ARG A 111 2.76 -10.71 8.38
N PRO A 112 3.52 -11.76 8.03
CA PRO A 112 3.11 -12.70 6.99
C PRO A 112 1.75 -13.33 7.34
N GLY A 113 0.80 -13.31 6.40
CA GLY A 113 -0.54 -13.86 6.59
C GLY A 113 -1.59 -12.86 7.09
N ASP A 114 -1.17 -11.67 7.54
CA ASP A 114 -2.10 -10.59 7.81
C ASP A 114 -2.47 -9.87 6.49
N PRO A 115 -3.72 -9.40 6.33
CA PRO A 115 -4.06 -8.56 5.19
C PRO A 115 -3.47 -7.16 5.34
N VAL A 116 -3.35 -6.46 4.20
CA VAL A 116 -3.21 -5.00 4.18
C VAL A 116 -4.53 -4.40 4.64
N TRP A 117 -4.57 -3.82 5.84
CA TRP A 117 -5.79 -3.22 6.38
C TRP A 117 -5.80 -1.72 6.17
N LEU A 118 -6.54 -1.23 5.18
CA LEU A 118 -6.52 0.19 4.83
C LEU A 118 -7.05 1.11 5.95
N ASP A 119 -7.97 0.63 6.81
CA ASP A 119 -8.43 1.41 7.97
C ASP A 119 -7.39 1.46 9.11
N ASP A 120 -6.41 0.55 9.13
CA ASP A 120 -5.31 0.53 10.10
C ASP A 120 -3.98 0.74 9.36
N VAL A 121 -3.65 2.00 9.15
CA VAL A 121 -2.41 2.43 8.48
C VAL A 121 -1.13 2.00 9.21
N SER A 122 -1.22 1.49 10.45
CA SER A 122 -0.05 0.92 11.14
C SER A 122 0.24 -0.53 10.72
N SER A 123 -0.74 -1.21 10.11
CA SER A 123 -0.71 -2.65 9.82
C SER A 123 0.15 -3.04 8.61
N TYR A 124 0.62 -2.07 7.83
CA TYR A 124 1.38 -2.29 6.60
C TYR A 124 2.40 -1.17 6.33
N ALA A 125 3.27 -1.41 5.35
CA ALA A 125 4.20 -0.44 4.81
C ALA A 125 3.97 -0.27 3.31
N LEU A 126 4.25 0.93 2.79
CA LEU A 126 4.26 1.22 1.36
C LEU A 126 5.69 1.12 0.84
N GLN A 127 5.89 0.38 -0.24
CA GLN A 127 7.18 0.25 -0.91
C GLN A 127 7.03 0.63 -2.39
N PRO A 128 7.26 1.91 -2.76
CA PRO A 128 7.36 2.32 -4.15
C PRO A 128 8.40 1.50 -4.90
N VAL A 129 7.97 0.87 -6.00
CA VAL A 129 8.83 0.06 -6.88
C VAL A 129 9.31 0.90 -8.06
N SER A 130 8.39 1.64 -8.69
CA SER A 130 8.69 2.54 -9.80
C SER A 130 7.63 3.61 -9.93
N GLY A 131 8.00 4.78 -10.45
CA GLY A 131 7.02 5.81 -10.75
C GLY A 131 7.57 7.21 -10.67
N THR A 132 6.68 8.17 -10.93
CA THR A 132 6.92 9.60 -10.81
C THR A 132 5.80 10.24 -10.01
N VAL A 133 6.19 11.08 -9.06
CA VAL A 133 5.27 11.90 -8.26
C VAL A 133 5.80 13.34 -8.23
N ARG A 134 4.90 14.27 -7.94
CA ARG A 134 5.22 15.69 -7.78
C ARG A 134 4.73 16.15 -6.41
N VAL A 135 5.51 16.96 -5.71
CA VAL A 135 5.12 17.56 -4.42
C VAL A 135 5.02 19.06 -4.62
N THR A 136 3.81 19.61 -4.55
CA THR A 136 3.59 21.05 -4.68
C THR A 136 4.06 21.79 -3.42
N ALA A 137 4.21 23.11 -3.53
CA ALA A 137 4.44 23.99 -2.38
C ALA A 137 3.44 23.74 -1.24
N ASP A 138 2.15 23.57 -1.55
CA ASP A 138 1.10 23.32 -0.56
C ASP A 138 1.26 21.98 0.14
N HIS A 139 1.62 20.92 -0.60
CA HIS A 139 1.87 19.60 0.01
C HIS A 139 3.12 19.63 0.90
N MET A 140 4.18 20.32 0.50
CA MET A 140 5.37 20.52 1.34
C MET A 140 5.03 21.31 2.60
N ALA A 141 4.28 22.41 2.46
CA ALA A 141 3.82 23.21 3.58
C ALA A 141 2.97 22.37 4.54
N ALA A 142 2.01 21.60 4.04
CA ALA A 142 1.18 20.72 4.88
C ALA A 142 2.03 19.67 5.61
N LEU A 143 3.00 19.04 4.93
CA LEU A 143 3.91 18.06 5.52
C LEU A 143 4.73 18.68 6.66
N PHE A 144 5.45 19.77 6.40
CA PHE A 144 6.29 20.42 7.41
C PHE A 144 5.48 21.00 8.57
N ASN A 145 4.31 21.60 8.27
CA ASN A 145 3.41 22.10 9.29
C ASN A 145 2.78 20.97 10.14
N THR A 146 2.82 19.72 9.68
CA THR A 146 2.39 18.56 10.47
C THR A 146 3.56 17.98 11.27
N VAL A 147 4.71 17.76 10.63
CA VAL A 147 5.88 17.07 11.21
C VAL A 147 6.63 17.94 12.21
N VAL A 148 6.96 19.18 11.84
CA VAL A 148 7.79 20.07 12.66
C VAL A 148 6.99 20.66 13.84
N PHE A 149 5.66 20.66 13.73
CA PHE A 149 4.75 21.03 14.83
C PHE A 149 4.36 19.86 15.73
N ALA A 150 4.56 18.61 15.30
CA ALA A 150 4.25 17.44 16.12
C ALA A 150 5.22 17.35 17.31
N ARG A 151 4.94 18.10 18.37
CA ARG A 151 5.62 18.01 19.67
C ARG A 151 4.73 17.35 20.72
N GLY A 152 5.37 16.69 21.68
CA GLY A 152 4.74 16.28 22.93
C GLY A 152 4.33 17.47 23.80
N PRO A 153 3.53 17.24 24.86
CA PRO A 153 2.97 18.31 25.69
C PRO A 153 4.04 19.25 26.27
N GLY A 154 3.82 20.56 26.18
CA GLY A 154 4.57 21.58 26.96
C GLY A 154 5.70 22.34 26.25
N ASN A 155 5.94 22.14 24.95
CA ASN A 155 7.04 22.83 24.23
C ASN A 155 6.57 23.48 22.92
N ASP A 156 6.63 24.82 22.83
CA ASP A 156 6.34 25.58 21.59
C ASP A 156 7.34 25.25 20.48
N PRO A 157 6.91 24.87 19.26
CA PRO A 157 7.81 24.43 18.20
C PRO A 157 8.83 25.52 17.85
N PRO A 158 10.07 25.16 17.46
CA PRO A 158 11.13 26.13 17.22
C PRO A 158 10.88 26.92 15.93
N LEU A 159 10.11 26.32 15.02
CA LEU A 159 9.68 26.87 13.74
C LEU A 159 8.17 26.67 13.55
N ARG A 160 7.54 27.59 12.83
CA ARG A 160 6.13 27.48 12.45
C ARG A 160 5.83 28.19 11.13
N ARG A 161 4.64 27.97 10.57
CA ARG A 161 4.09 28.65 9.40
C ARG A 161 4.99 28.47 8.18
N PHE A 162 5.30 27.21 7.90
CA PHE A 162 6.08 26.85 6.72
C PHE A 162 5.28 27.17 5.46
N ALA A 163 5.93 27.85 4.53
CA ALA A 163 5.48 28.05 3.16
C ALA A 163 6.68 27.84 2.24
N PHE A 164 6.40 27.41 1.01
CA PHE A 164 7.43 27.09 0.03
C PHE A 164 7.13 27.78 -1.28
N ALA A 165 8.18 28.16 -2.00
CA ALA A 165 8.10 28.57 -3.39
C ALA A 165 9.20 27.84 -4.16
N LEU A 166 8.87 27.42 -5.38
CA LEU A 166 9.81 26.76 -6.27
C LEU A 166 9.95 27.62 -7.53
N ASP A 167 11.15 27.63 -8.12
CA ASP A 167 11.43 28.34 -9.36
C ASP A 167 12.61 27.68 -10.07
N ASP A 168 12.32 26.87 -11.10
CA ASP A 168 13.26 26.28 -12.07
C ASP A 168 14.70 26.07 -11.53
N SER A 169 14.83 25.24 -10.49
CA SER A 169 16.05 24.84 -9.72
C SER A 169 16.24 25.47 -8.33
N THR A 170 15.46 26.47 -7.95
CA THR A 170 15.54 27.15 -6.66
C THR A 170 14.38 26.74 -5.76
N LEU A 171 14.70 26.33 -4.53
CA LEU A 171 13.73 26.16 -3.46
C LEU A 171 13.85 27.34 -2.47
N THR A 172 12.73 28.00 -2.20
CA THR A 172 12.61 29.01 -1.15
C THR A 172 11.68 28.49 -0.06
N MET A 173 12.15 28.47 1.18
CA MET A 173 11.39 28.12 2.36
C MET A 173 11.20 29.35 3.24
N HIS A 174 9.96 29.69 3.53
CA HIS A 174 9.58 30.70 4.51
C HIS A 174 9.08 30.03 5.79
N ALA A 175 9.48 30.55 6.95
CA ALA A 175 8.95 30.14 8.24
C ALA A 175 9.04 31.27 9.26
N GLU A 176 8.43 31.08 10.43
CA GLU A 176 8.67 31.89 11.62
C GLU A 176 9.46 31.09 12.65
N MET A 177 10.45 31.73 13.23
CA MET A 177 11.34 31.16 14.24
C MET A 177 11.19 31.89 15.58
N ARG A 178 11.25 31.14 16.68
CA ARG A 178 11.24 31.73 18.02
C ARG A 178 12.63 32.23 18.40
N ARG A 179 12.80 33.53 18.62
CA ARG A 179 14.08 34.14 19.05
C ARG A 179 13.85 35.14 20.18
N ARG A 180 14.53 34.96 21.32
CA ARG A 180 14.46 35.85 22.50
C ARG A 180 13.02 36.23 22.91
N GLY A 181 12.08 35.27 22.84
CA GLY A 181 10.68 35.49 23.20
C GLY A 181 9.81 36.19 22.14
N ALA A 182 10.33 36.43 20.93
CA ALA A 182 9.56 36.95 19.79
C ALA A 182 9.53 35.95 18.64
N TRP A 183 8.54 36.07 17.75
CA TRP A 183 8.49 35.34 16.49
C TRP A 183 9.11 36.20 15.39
N VAL A 184 10.02 35.59 14.64
CA VAL A 184 10.84 36.26 13.64
C VAL A 184 10.69 35.53 12.33
N SER A 185 10.39 36.25 11.24
CA SER A 185 10.33 35.64 9.91
C SER A 185 11.73 35.27 9.44
N ILE A 186 11.87 34.05 8.93
CA ILE A 186 13.06 33.56 8.28
C ILE A 186 12.73 33.12 6.85
N GLU A 187 13.68 33.33 5.96
CA GLU A 187 13.65 32.88 4.57
C GLU A 187 14.96 32.16 4.29
N LEU A 188 14.87 30.92 3.83
CA LEU A 188 16.00 30.13 3.38
C LEU A 188 15.82 29.86 1.91
N ARG A 189 16.82 30.20 1.10
CA ARG A 189 16.81 29.98 -0.34
C ARG A 189 18.05 29.20 -0.73
N GLY A 190 17.89 28.24 -1.63
CA GLY A 190 18.98 27.39 -2.06
C GLY A 190 18.67 26.62 -3.34
N PRO A 191 19.71 26.05 -3.95
CA PRO A 191 19.55 25.14 -5.09
C PRO A 191 18.91 23.81 -4.66
N ASP A 192 18.76 22.93 -5.65
CA ASP A 192 18.17 21.59 -5.55
C ASP A 192 18.67 20.76 -4.35
N MET A 193 17.82 19.84 -3.90
CA MET A 193 18.06 19.00 -2.74
C MET A 193 19.03 17.87 -3.10
N GLN A 194 20.13 17.76 -2.36
CA GLN A 194 21.00 16.60 -2.48
C GLN A 194 20.33 15.40 -1.83
N ARG A 195 20.51 14.24 -2.44
CA ARG A 195 19.76 13.04 -2.08
C ARG A 195 20.70 11.89 -1.77
N ASP A 196 20.50 11.33 -0.60
CA ASP A 196 21.04 10.05 -0.15
C ASP A 196 19.87 9.04 -0.05
N PRO A 197 20.11 7.71 -0.12
CA PRO A 197 19.09 6.69 0.06
C PRO A 197 18.06 6.90 1.18
N GLN A 198 18.44 7.49 2.33
CA GLN A 198 17.52 7.67 3.47
C GLN A 198 17.35 9.13 3.91
N THR A 199 18.16 10.04 3.37
CA THR A 199 18.12 11.45 3.75
C THR A 199 17.98 12.36 2.53
N LEU A 200 17.27 13.46 2.73
CA LEU A 200 17.23 14.59 1.81
C LEU A 200 17.91 15.78 2.47
N VAL A 201 18.87 16.38 1.79
CA VAL A 201 19.68 17.47 2.33
C VAL A 201 19.47 18.73 1.52
N PHE A 202 18.84 19.72 2.14
CA PHE A 202 18.68 21.05 1.57
C PHE A 202 19.80 21.98 2.06
N HIS A 203 20.51 22.58 1.11
CA HIS A 203 21.66 23.45 1.34
C HIS A 203 21.30 24.89 0.96
N PRO A 204 20.72 25.68 1.87
CA PRO A 204 20.46 27.09 1.59
C PRO A 204 21.76 27.86 1.37
N ASN A 205 21.81 28.65 0.30
CA ASN A 205 22.90 29.56 -0.02
C ASN A 205 22.57 31.03 0.27
N ASP A 206 21.29 31.35 0.50
CA ASP A 206 20.80 32.66 0.92
C ASP A 206 19.89 32.52 2.15
N VAL A 207 20.08 33.40 3.13
CA VAL A 207 19.38 33.37 4.42
C VAL A 207 18.98 34.78 4.80
N LYS A 208 17.67 35.03 4.95
CA LYS A 208 17.15 36.31 5.44
C LYS A 208 16.41 36.15 6.75
N VAL A 209 16.55 37.15 7.61
CA VAL A 209 15.88 37.26 8.91
C VAL A 209 15.22 38.62 8.98
N HIS A 210 13.90 38.67 9.19
CA HIS A 210 13.10 39.90 9.05
C HIS A 210 13.31 40.62 7.71
N GLY A 211 13.51 39.85 6.63
CA GLY A 211 13.76 40.38 5.29
C GLY A 211 15.14 40.99 5.07
N GLN A 212 16.01 41.00 6.09
CA GLN A 212 17.39 41.45 5.98
C GLN A 212 18.31 40.27 5.71
N ASP A 213 19.28 40.45 4.82
CA ASP A 213 20.32 39.45 4.55
C ASP A 213 21.13 39.19 5.83
N ALA A 214 21.11 37.94 6.27
CA ALA A 214 21.81 37.49 7.47
C ALA A 214 23.17 36.86 7.14
N GLY A 215 23.50 36.62 5.87
CA GLY A 215 24.77 36.03 5.44
C GLY A 215 26.01 36.74 6.03
N PRO A 216 26.14 38.08 5.87
CA PRO A 216 27.28 38.83 6.40
C PRO A 216 27.43 38.75 7.92
N LEU A 217 26.31 38.66 8.66
CA LEU A 217 26.32 38.54 10.12
C LEU A 217 26.68 37.13 10.60
N LEU A 218 26.35 36.10 9.81
CA LEU A 218 26.71 34.71 10.11
C LEU A 218 28.18 34.45 9.84
N ASP A 219 28.71 34.97 8.74
CA ASP A 219 30.11 34.83 8.37
C ASP A 219 31.03 35.58 9.35
N ALA A 220 30.62 36.78 9.79
CA ALA A 220 31.41 37.61 10.71
C ALA A 220 31.46 37.10 12.15
N ALA A 221 30.48 36.28 12.57
CA ALA A 221 30.39 35.80 13.94
C ALA A 221 31.00 34.39 14.15
N HIS A 222 31.47 33.73 13.08
CA HIS A 222 31.85 32.31 13.09
C HIS A 222 30.80 31.39 13.74
N ILE A 223 29.54 31.83 13.73
CA ILE A 223 28.42 31.08 14.27
C ILE A 223 28.07 30.07 13.19
N GLU A 224 28.32 28.78 13.47
CA GLU A 224 27.77 27.72 12.63
C GLU A 224 26.25 27.94 12.58
N ARG A 225 25.67 27.95 11.36
CA ARG A 225 24.25 28.26 11.16
C ARG A 225 23.30 27.36 11.99
N ALA A 226 23.82 26.29 12.60
CA ALA A 226 23.19 25.39 13.57
C ALA A 226 22.68 26.11 14.83
N ASP A 227 23.36 27.16 15.28
CA ASP A 227 22.96 27.92 16.48
C ASP A 227 21.75 28.84 16.24
N LEU A 228 21.37 29.07 14.97
CA LEU A 228 20.19 29.85 14.65
C LEU A 228 18.89 29.05 14.82
N LEU A 229 18.94 27.73 14.66
CA LEU A 229 17.76 26.89 14.51
C LEU A 229 17.94 25.57 15.26
N PRO A 230 17.59 25.49 16.56
CA PRO A 230 17.53 24.21 17.26
C PRO A 230 16.29 23.44 16.81
N VAL A 231 16.26 23.02 15.54
CA VAL A 231 15.27 22.08 15.00
C VAL A 231 15.94 20.73 14.99
N SER A 232 15.79 20.01 16.10
CA SER A 232 16.12 18.59 16.16
C SER A 232 14.84 17.83 16.45
N THR A 233 14.22 17.35 15.37
CA THR A 233 13.18 16.33 15.44
C THR A 233 13.74 15.03 14.87
N PRO A 234 13.16 13.86 15.17
CA PRO A 234 13.56 12.62 14.52
C PRO A 234 13.45 12.66 12.98
N ALA A 235 12.64 13.57 12.44
CA ALA A 235 12.36 13.68 11.01
C ALA A 235 13.17 14.78 10.29
N VAL A 236 13.53 15.86 11.00
CA VAL A 236 14.24 17.02 10.46
C VAL A 236 15.28 17.48 11.46
N GLN A 237 16.51 17.59 11.01
CA GLN A 237 17.67 18.04 11.76
C GLN A 237 18.33 19.19 11.02
N LEU A 238 18.82 20.19 11.75
CA LEU A 238 19.76 21.15 11.21
C LEU A 238 21.18 20.73 11.62
N ILE A 239 22.07 20.52 10.64
CA ILE A 239 23.48 20.17 10.86
C ILE A 239 24.33 21.24 10.18
N GLY A 240 25.04 22.06 10.96
CA GLY A 240 25.78 23.21 10.43
C GLY A 240 24.83 24.15 9.66
N SER A 241 24.96 24.17 8.33
CA SER A 241 24.12 24.99 7.43
C SER A 241 23.07 24.21 6.66
N GLU A 242 22.93 22.92 6.94
CA GLU A 242 22.18 21.98 6.13
C GLU A 242 20.91 21.55 6.85
N ILE A 243 19.78 21.57 6.13
CA ILE A 243 18.54 20.96 6.61
C ILE A 243 18.53 19.51 6.13
N VAL A 244 18.79 18.61 7.07
CA VAL A 244 18.81 17.16 6.85
C VAL A 244 17.45 16.60 7.24
N MET A 245 16.77 16.00 6.27
CA MET A 245 15.46 15.39 6.45
C MET A 245 15.55 13.87 6.36
N HIS A 246 15.14 13.20 7.42
CA HIS A 246 15.06 11.74 7.51
C HIS A 246 13.74 11.29 6.88
N VAL A 247 13.80 10.93 5.60
CA VAL A 247 12.61 10.68 4.77
C VAL A 247 11.61 9.69 5.39
N PRO A 248 12.02 8.56 5.99
CA PRO A 248 11.08 7.62 6.61
C PRO A 248 10.28 8.20 7.79
N ALA A 249 10.81 9.23 8.45
CA ALA A 249 10.18 9.88 9.60
C ALA A 249 9.41 11.16 9.21
N LEU A 250 9.57 11.66 7.97
CA LEU A 250 8.79 12.79 7.45
C LEU A 250 7.33 12.42 7.25
N PHE A 251 7.05 11.27 6.65
CA PHE A 251 5.69 10.94 6.28
C PHE A 251 4.91 10.37 7.46
N PRO A 252 3.62 10.73 7.61
CA PRO A 252 2.75 10.04 8.56
C PRO A 252 2.60 8.56 8.15
N PRO A 253 2.14 7.69 9.07
CA PRO A 253 1.81 6.31 8.73
C PRO A 253 0.91 6.19 7.48
N PRO A 254 0.94 5.06 6.74
CA PRO A 254 1.82 3.90 6.90
C PRO A 254 3.30 4.24 6.67
N ALA A 255 4.20 3.42 7.22
CA ALA A 255 5.62 3.60 6.98
C ALA A 255 5.93 3.47 5.48
N ILE A 256 6.71 4.39 4.94
CA ILE A 256 7.06 4.42 3.52
C ILE A 256 8.54 4.06 3.35
N GLN A 257 8.82 3.04 2.57
CA GLN A 257 10.17 2.60 2.25
C GLN A 257 10.50 3.03 0.83
N LEU A 258 10.97 4.27 0.72
CA LEU A 258 11.20 4.95 -0.54
C LEU A 258 12.59 4.60 -1.07
N LYS A 259 12.67 4.27 -2.35
CA LYS A 259 13.93 4.29 -3.11
C LYS A 259 13.77 5.28 -4.24
N LEU A 260 14.14 6.53 -3.98
CA LEU A 260 14.21 7.56 -5.01
C LEU A 260 15.25 7.12 -6.07
N THR A 261 15.20 7.69 -7.26
CA THR A 261 16.25 7.57 -8.29
C THR A 261 16.62 8.93 -8.85
N ALA A 262 15.67 9.87 -8.83
CA ALA A 262 15.91 11.27 -9.12
C ALA A 262 14.98 12.14 -8.26
N ILE A 263 15.46 13.34 -7.96
CA ILE A 263 14.70 14.45 -7.41
C ILE A 263 15.09 15.69 -8.21
N ARG A 264 14.13 16.58 -8.47
CA ARG A 264 14.37 17.83 -9.16
C ARG A 264 13.37 18.89 -8.69
N VAL A 265 13.87 20.07 -8.38
CA VAL A 265 13.02 21.28 -8.26
C VAL A 265 12.60 21.75 -9.65
N ALA A 266 11.30 21.68 -9.95
CA ALA A 266 10.67 22.27 -11.12
C ALA A 266 9.97 23.59 -10.76
N HIS A 267 9.37 24.26 -11.75
CA HIS A 267 8.69 25.55 -11.56
C HIS A 267 7.65 25.53 -10.43
N ASP A 268 6.72 24.57 -10.42
CA ASP A 268 5.60 24.56 -9.47
C ASP A 268 5.67 23.41 -8.43
N ASP A 269 6.64 22.50 -8.58
CA ASP A 269 6.69 21.28 -7.79
C ASP A 269 8.08 20.66 -7.69
N LEU A 270 8.24 19.84 -6.65
CA LEU A 270 9.36 18.95 -6.50
C LEU A 270 9.03 17.64 -7.21
N ALA A 271 9.65 17.42 -8.35
CA ALA A 271 9.50 16.19 -9.12
C ALA A 271 10.38 15.08 -8.51
N MET A 272 9.78 13.93 -8.20
CA MET A 272 10.46 12.79 -7.63
C MET A 272 10.21 11.54 -8.47
N GLN A 273 11.29 10.81 -8.74
CA GLN A 273 11.25 9.52 -9.42
C GLN A 273 11.65 8.41 -8.46
N PHE A 274 10.94 7.29 -8.52
CA PHE A 274 11.22 6.09 -7.74
C PHE A 274 11.72 4.95 -8.64
N GLY A 275 12.58 4.12 -8.06
CA GLY A 275 13.10 2.92 -8.67
C GLY A 275 13.86 2.10 -7.64
N ASP A 276 13.47 0.84 -7.46
CA ASP A 276 14.13 -0.06 -6.52
C ASP A 276 15.16 -0.99 -7.18
N GLY A 277 15.36 -0.84 -8.49
CA GLY A 277 16.19 -1.71 -9.32
C GLY A 277 15.55 -3.06 -9.65
N ALA A 278 14.35 -3.33 -9.12
CA ALA A 278 13.58 -4.50 -9.52
C ALA A 278 13.02 -4.29 -10.94
N PRO A 279 12.71 -5.38 -11.66
CA PRO A 279 11.97 -5.28 -12.90
C PRO A 279 10.69 -4.45 -12.66
N PRO A 280 10.38 -3.47 -13.54
CA PRO A 280 9.15 -2.71 -13.41
C PRO A 280 7.99 -3.69 -13.35
N LEU A 281 7.09 -3.53 -12.37
CA LEU A 281 5.89 -4.36 -12.38
C LEU A 281 5.12 -4.04 -13.67
N PRO A 282 4.63 -5.06 -14.39
CA PRO A 282 3.99 -4.87 -15.68
C PRO A 282 2.87 -3.82 -15.59
N PRO A 283 2.78 -2.88 -16.54
CA PRO A 283 1.73 -1.86 -16.53
C PRO A 283 0.37 -2.52 -16.65
N LEU A 284 -0.56 -2.18 -15.75
CA LEU A 284 -1.86 -2.83 -15.72
C LEU A 284 -2.84 -2.33 -16.78
N ALA A 285 -2.53 -1.19 -17.39
CA ALA A 285 -3.45 -0.44 -18.21
C ALA A 285 -3.18 -0.67 -19.70
N ASN A 286 -4.21 -1.10 -20.45
CA ASN A 286 -4.21 -0.90 -21.89
C ASN A 286 -4.10 0.63 -22.20
N THR A 287 -3.83 1.03 -23.43
CA THR A 287 -3.63 2.46 -23.77
C THR A 287 -4.84 3.36 -23.46
N ALA A 288 -6.04 2.81 -23.34
CA ALA A 288 -7.25 3.55 -22.96
C ALA A 288 -7.35 3.77 -21.44
N ASP A 289 -7.07 2.74 -20.64
CA ASP A 289 -6.97 2.82 -19.18
C ASP A 289 -5.77 3.67 -18.77
N ALA A 290 -4.70 3.65 -19.56
CA ALA A 290 -3.55 4.52 -19.47
C ALA A 290 -3.85 5.96 -19.91
N ARG A 291 -5.11 6.40 -19.92
CA ARG A 291 -5.49 7.81 -19.96
C ARG A 291 -6.38 8.26 -18.81
N ARG A 292 -6.85 7.33 -17.97
CA ARG A 292 -7.78 7.63 -16.88
C ARG A 292 -7.06 7.73 -15.52
N PRO A 293 -7.56 8.57 -14.59
CA PRO A 293 -7.15 8.51 -13.20
C PRO A 293 -7.66 7.24 -12.51
N PHE A 294 -6.82 6.56 -11.73
CA PHE A 294 -7.21 5.34 -11.02
C PHE A 294 -6.28 5.02 -9.82
N ILE A 295 -6.79 4.19 -8.93
CA ILE A 295 -6.04 3.40 -7.95
C ILE A 295 -6.48 1.94 -8.10
N LEU A 296 -5.56 1.04 -8.37
CA LEU A 296 -5.82 -0.39 -8.53
C LEU A 296 -5.02 -1.17 -7.49
N PHE A 297 -5.68 -2.07 -6.76
CA PHE A 297 -5.02 -3.07 -5.92
C PHE A 297 -5.17 -4.44 -6.55
N ARG A 298 -4.06 -5.19 -6.60
CA ARG A 298 -3.95 -6.48 -7.29
C ARG A 298 -3.16 -7.50 -6.48
N GLY A 299 -3.71 -8.70 -6.39
CA GLY A 299 -3.18 -9.79 -5.57
C GLY A 299 -3.19 -9.43 -4.09
N GLY A 300 -2.58 -10.29 -3.28
CA GLY A 300 -2.54 -10.18 -1.83
C GLY A 300 -3.94 -10.17 -1.20
N ASP A 301 -3.97 -9.97 0.11
CA ASP A 301 -5.22 -9.84 0.85
C ASP A 301 -5.36 -8.41 1.35
N VAL A 302 -6.47 -7.77 1.02
CA VAL A 302 -6.76 -6.39 1.43
C VAL A 302 -8.02 -6.38 2.25
N ARG A 303 -7.96 -5.80 3.44
CA ARG A 303 -9.15 -5.47 4.21
C ARG A 303 -9.57 -4.05 3.86
N PHE A 304 -10.61 -3.94 3.05
CA PHE A 304 -11.23 -2.72 2.55
C PHE A 304 -12.58 -2.50 3.24
N MET A 305 -12.71 -1.45 4.02
CA MET A 305 -13.87 -1.21 4.90
C MET A 305 -14.12 -2.42 5.83
N ARG A 306 -15.27 -3.10 5.68
CA ARG A 306 -15.61 -4.32 6.41
C ARG A 306 -15.50 -5.59 5.54
N SER A 307 -14.98 -5.47 4.33
CA SER A 307 -14.79 -6.55 3.38
C SER A 307 -13.31 -6.97 3.35
N MET A 308 -13.06 -8.25 3.13
CA MET A 308 -11.71 -8.79 2.99
C MET A 308 -11.63 -9.69 1.76
N PRO A 309 -11.54 -9.10 0.55
CA PRO A 309 -11.16 -9.87 -0.63
C PRO A 309 -9.80 -10.53 -0.41
N MET A 310 -9.72 -11.82 -0.76
CA MET A 310 -8.46 -12.54 -0.91
C MET A 310 -8.02 -12.49 -2.36
N ASN A 311 -6.71 -12.52 -2.60
CA ASN A 311 -6.14 -12.38 -3.94
C ASN A 311 -6.77 -11.19 -4.70
N THR A 312 -6.65 -10.03 -4.08
CA THR A 312 -7.54 -8.89 -4.26
C THR A 312 -7.55 -8.36 -5.69
N ARG A 313 -8.74 -7.99 -6.16
CA ARG A 313 -8.96 -7.09 -7.29
C ARG A 313 -9.82 -5.92 -6.80
N ILE A 314 -9.22 -4.76 -6.53
CA ILE A 314 -9.97 -3.54 -6.19
C ILE A 314 -9.64 -2.46 -7.22
N ASP A 315 -10.69 -1.83 -7.75
CA ASP A 315 -10.60 -0.67 -8.63
C ASP A 315 -11.23 0.53 -7.93
N ILE A 316 -10.46 1.59 -7.72
CA ILE A 316 -10.98 2.88 -7.26
C ILE A 316 -10.76 3.88 -8.39
N VAL A 317 -11.86 4.41 -8.91
CA VAL A 317 -11.87 5.32 -10.07
C VAL A 317 -12.74 6.53 -9.77
N VAL A 318 -12.57 7.58 -10.56
CA VAL A 318 -13.49 8.73 -10.58
C VAL A 318 -14.52 8.56 -11.68
N ALA A 319 -15.78 8.88 -11.37
CA ALA A 319 -16.89 8.77 -12.31
C ALA A 319 -16.72 9.70 -13.54
N ASP A 320 -16.14 10.89 -13.32
CA ASP A 320 -15.74 11.81 -14.38
C ASP A 320 -14.20 11.90 -14.45
N PRO A 321 -13.56 11.27 -15.45
CA PRO A 321 -12.10 11.25 -15.57
C PRO A 321 -11.50 12.60 -15.97
N ALA A 322 -12.31 13.60 -16.35
CA ALA A 322 -11.85 14.96 -16.61
C ALA A 322 -11.66 15.78 -15.32
N ARG A 323 -12.12 15.26 -14.17
CA ARG A 323 -12.03 15.93 -12.88
C ARG A 323 -10.84 15.39 -12.06
N PRO A 324 -10.25 16.22 -11.17
CA PRO A 324 -9.17 15.75 -10.31
C PRO A 324 -9.58 14.55 -9.46
N PHE A 325 -8.74 13.51 -9.44
CA PHE A 325 -8.89 12.40 -8.52
C PHE A 325 -8.10 12.68 -7.24
N VAL A 326 -8.80 13.20 -6.23
CA VAL A 326 -8.27 13.33 -4.87
C VAL A 326 -8.63 12.07 -4.07
N PHE A 327 -7.63 11.46 -3.45
CA PHE A 327 -7.80 10.30 -2.57
C PHE A 327 -7.12 10.58 -1.23
N ASN A 328 -7.89 10.55 -0.14
CA ASN A 328 -7.35 10.69 1.20
C ASN A 328 -7.32 9.32 1.91
N LEU A 329 -6.13 8.81 2.25
CA LEU A 329 -5.97 7.49 2.86
C LEU A 329 -6.64 7.38 4.22
N TYR A 330 -6.55 8.39 5.08
CA TYR A 330 -7.13 8.32 6.44
C TYR A 330 -8.64 8.50 6.43
N HIS A 331 -9.16 9.25 5.45
CA HIS A 331 -10.59 9.54 5.31
C HIS A 331 -11.26 8.76 4.18
N TYR A 332 -10.58 7.80 3.55
CA TYR A 332 -11.05 7.14 2.32
C TYR A 332 -12.41 6.50 2.52
N ARG A 333 -12.67 5.92 3.70
CA ARG A 333 -13.92 5.27 4.03
C ARG A 333 -15.09 6.26 4.12
N ARG A 334 -14.84 7.45 4.68
CA ARG A 334 -15.83 8.53 4.73
C ARG A 334 -16.12 9.03 3.32
N GLU A 335 -15.09 9.22 2.51
CA GLU A 335 -15.22 9.69 1.13
C GLU A 335 -15.96 8.68 0.25
N ALA A 336 -15.58 7.40 0.32
CA ALA A 336 -16.26 6.31 -0.39
C ALA A 336 -17.72 6.17 0.05
N ALA A 337 -18.04 6.34 1.34
CA ALA A 337 -19.42 6.28 1.83
C ALA A 337 -20.25 7.50 1.41
N ALA A 338 -19.66 8.69 1.38
CA ALA A 338 -20.39 9.93 1.08
C ALA A 338 -20.58 10.17 -0.43
N ARG A 339 -19.62 9.72 -1.25
CA ARG A 339 -19.49 10.11 -2.66
C ARG A 339 -19.29 8.92 -3.59
N GLY A 340 -19.17 7.72 -3.06
CA GLY A 340 -18.81 6.52 -3.81
C GLY A 340 -19.99 5.59 -4.07
N ILE A 341 -19.92 4.86 -5.18
CA ILE A 341 -20.74 3.68 -5.45
C ILE A 341 -19.80 2.48 -5.46
N THR A 342 -20.03 1.52 -4.55
CA THR A 342 -19.25 0.27 -4.49
C THR A 342 -20.04 -0.87 -5.14
N ARG A 343 -19.42 -1.57 -6.08
CA ARG A 343 -19.99 -2.72 -6.80
C ARG A 343 -18.99 -3.87 -6.84
N MET A 344 -19.49 -5.08 -6.99
CA MET A 344 -18.67 -6.27 -7.23
C MET A 344 -18.99 -6.81 -8.62
N ASP A 345 -17.97 -6.86 -9.47
CA ASP A 345 -18.07 -7.40 -10.82
C ASP A 345 -18.05 -8.94 -10.77
N ALA A 346 -18.52 -9.58 -11.84
CA ALA A 346 -18.66 -11.04 -11.89
C ALA A 346 -17.32 -11.81 -11.78
N ASP A 347 -16.20 -11.14 -12.07
CA ASP A 347 -14.84 -11.67 -11.95
C ASP A 347 -14.25 -11.50 -10.53
N GLY A 348 -15.06 -11.02 -9.58
CA GLY A 348 -14.67 -10.76 -8.19
C GLY A 348 -14.03 -9.39 -7.95
N THR A 349 -13.93 -8.53 -8.97
CA THR A 349 -13.39 -7.18 -8.81
C THR A 349 -14.33 -6.31 -7.97
N LEU A 350 -13.82 -5.76 -6.87
CA LEU A 350 -14.51 -4.74 -6.09
C LEU A 350 -14.23 -3.36 -6.72
N ARG A 351 -15.22 -2.78 -7.38
CA ARG A 351 -15.13 -1.44 -7.98
C ARG A 351 -15.74 -0.38 -7.08
N VAL A 352 -15.05 0.73 -6.93
CA VAL A 352 -15.47 1.94 -6.21
C VAL A 352 -15.40 3.11 -7.17
N ASP A 353 -16.56 3.63 -7.58
CA ASP A 353 -16.64 4.83 -8.40
C ASP A 353 -16.91 6.04 -7.51
N LEU A 354 -15.93 6.91 -7.38
CA LEU A 354 -16.03 8.15 -6.63
C LEU A 354 -16.59 9.26 -7.51
N ALA A 355 -17.62 9.96 -7.02
CA ALA A 355 -18.05 11.21 -7.63
C ALA A 355 -16.91 12.26 -7.58
N PRO A 356 -16.85 13.24 -8.50
CA PRO A 356 -15.85 14.31 -8.46
C PRO A 356 -15.93 15.13 -7.18
N VAL A 357 -14.79 15.60 -6.65
CA VAL A 357 -14.81 16.54 -5.51
C VAL A 357 -15.53 17.83 -5.96
N PRO A 358 -16.49 18.35 -5.17
CA PRO A 358 -17.09 19.65 -5.46
C PRO A 358 -16.00 20.71 -5.60
N ALA A 359 -16.19 21.67 -6.51
CA ALA A 359 -15.30 22.83 -6.52
C ALA A 359 -15.39 23.52 -5.15
N VAL A 360 -14.25 23.85 -4.56
CA VAL A 360 -14.21 24.75 -3.39
C VAL A 360 -14.76 26.09 -3.89
N GLN A 361 -15.89 26.53 -3.34
CA GLN A 361 -16.50 27.82 -3.65
C GLN A 361 -15.75 28.96 -2.98
#